data_AF-A0AAP2Z5E8-F1
#
_entry.id   AF-A0AAP2Z5E8-F1
#
_cell.length_a   1.000
_cell.length_b   1.000
_cell.length_c   1.000
_cell.angle_alpha   90.00
_cell.angle_beta   90.00
_cell.angle_gamma   90.00
#
_symmetry.space_group_name_H-M   'P 1'
#
loop_
_entity.id
_entity.type
_entity.pdbx_description
1 polymer ?
#
loop_
_entity_poly.entity_id
_entity_poly.type
_entity_poly.pdbx_seq_one_letter_code
_entity_poly.pdbx_strand_id
1 'polypeptide(L)'
;MNRRALLAGVPTVGLAGCLERLGLSEDVVVLEKTLEATEVDFESGEQRDLVLARRRDAPDGPVYEELADHRALESLDADSPLVVNDTLQTALEEAFFEIRLRAQVCDHAPVGDPGAAEGCHDVSVIRSDFNEIQVGDEIEVRSSDDGIGLLEVRRRREER
;
A
#
# COMPACT_ATOMS: atom_id res chain seq x y z
N MET A 1 6.67 -12.31 76.77
CA MET A 1 7.16 -13.31 75.79
C MET A 1 6.73 -12.91 74.41
N ASN A 2 7.69 -12.90 73.49
CA ASN A 2 7.63 -12.43 72.11
C ASN A 2 6.58 -13.15 71.26
N ARG A 3 6.00 -12.43 70.29
CA ARG A 3 5.78 -12.89 68.91
C ARG A 3 5.56 -11.68 68.00
N ARG A 4 6.57 -11.40 67.18
CA ARG A 4 6.54 -10.46 66.05
C ARG A 4 5.72 -11.09 64.92
N ALA A 5 4.81 -10.33 64.32
CA ALA A 5 4.20 -10.67 63.03
C ALA A 5 4.59 -9.57 62.04
N LEU A 6 5.47 -9.93 61.12
CA LEU A 6 5.81 -9.19 59.92
C LEU A 6 4.67 -9.38 58.92
N LEU A 7 3.98 -8.31 58.56
CA LEU A 7 3.11 -8.27 57.37
C LEU A 7 3.86 -7.52 56.29
N ALA A 8 4.33 -8.28 55.31
CA ALA A 8 4.94 -7.78 54.08
C ALA A 8 3.88 -7.04 53.27
N GLY A 9 4.08 -5.72 53.10
CA GLY A 9 3.35 -4.95 52.09
C GLY A 9 3.87 -5.37 50.72
N VAL A 10 3.03 -6.05 49.94
CA VAL A 10 3.29 -6.29 48.53
C VAL A 10 3.16 -4.94 47.82
N PRO A 11 4.20 -4.41 47.15
CA PRO A 11 4.02 -3.27 46.28
C PRO A 11 3.15 -3.73 45.12
N THR A 12 1.97 -3.14 44.97
CA THR A 12 1.20 -3.19 43.73
C THR A 12 2.07 -2.54 42.66
N VAL A 13 2.84 -3.36 41.94
CA VAL A 13 3.43 -2.97 40.68
C VAL A 13 2.24 -2.71 39.77
N GLY A 14 1.90 -1.43 39.62
CA GLY A 14 1.09 -0.99 38.49
C GLY A 14 1.84 -1.41 37.25
N LEU A 15 1.38 -2.49 36.63
CA LEU A 15 1.62 -2.72 35.22
C LEU A 15 0.97 -1.54 34.53
N ALA A 16 1.73 -0.45 34.39
CA ALA A 16 1.56 0.48 33.31
C ALA A 16 1.63 -0.41 32.07
N GLY A 17 0.46 -0.74 31.55
CA GLY A 17 0.35 -1.41 30.28
C GLY A 17 1.03 -0.52 29.27
N CYS A 18 2.29 -0.83 28.99
CA CYS A 18 2.75 -0.85 27.62
C CYS A 18 1.79 -1.82 26.93
N LEU A 19 0.62 -1.33 26.52
CA LEU A 19 -0.04 -1.86 25.35
C LEU A 19 0.99 -1.61 24.26
N GLU A 20 1.86 -2.61 24.07
CA GLU A 20 2.46 -2.86 22.78
C GLU A 20 1.30 -2.73 21.79
N ARG A 21 1.32 -1.64 21.03
CA ARG A 21 0.49 -1.43 19.85
C ARG A 21 0.83 -2.58 18.92
N LEU A 22 0.22 -3.73 19.18
CA LEU A 22 0.23 -4.88 18.31
C LEU A 22 -0.32 -4.35 16.99
N GLY A 23 0.55 -4.29 15.97
CA GLY A 23 0.18 -3.91 14.62
C GLY A 23 -1.03 -4.74 14.22
N LEU A 24 -2.20 -4.11 14.26
CA LEU A 24 -3.44 -4.73 13.86
C LEU A 24 -3.30 -4.95 12.36
N SER A 25 -3.28 -6.22 11.99
CA SER A 25 -3.42 -6.67 10.63
C SER A 25 -4.88 -6.59 10.26
N GLU A 26 -5.20 -5.78 9.26
CA GLU A 26 -6.57 -5.65 8.74
C GLU A 26 -6.63 -6.29 7.35
N ASP A 27 -7.67 -7.09 7.13
CA ASP A 27 -7.97 -7.65 5.80
C ASP A 27 -8.62 -6.54 4.97
N VAL A 28 -7.94 -6.12 3.91
CA VAL A 28 -8.35 -5.01 3.05
C VAL A 28 -8.41 -5.45 1.59
N VAL A 29 -9.24 -4.78 0.79
CA VAL A 29 -9.34 -5.04 -0.65
C VAL A 29 -8.54 -3.99 -1.42
N VAL A 30 -7.73 -4.40 -2.39
CA VAL A 30 -7.03 -3.50 -3.32
C VAL A 30 -8.04 -2.96 -4.35
N LEU A 31 -8.29 -1.66 -4.36
CA LEU A 31 -9.20 -1.02 -5.33
C LEU A 31 -8.47 -0.33 -6.49
N GLU A 32 -7.24 0.15 -6.25
CA GLU A 32 -6.45 0.84 -7.25
C GLU A 32 -4.96 0.51 -7.08
N LYS A 33 -4.25 0.45 -8.20
CA LYS A 33 -2.79 0.46 -8.25
C LYS A 33 -2.34 1.69 -9.01
N THR A 34 -1.37 2.40 -8.45
CA THR A 34 -0.91 3.68 -8.99
C THR A 34 0.61 3.68 -9.09
N LEU A 35 1.11 3.99 -10.27
CA LEU A 35 2.52 4.23 -10.56
C LEU A 35 2.73 5.75 -10.60
N GLU A 36 3.53 6.25 -9.68
CA GLU A 36 3.87 7.67 -9.56
C GLU A 36 5.37 7.86 -9.77
N ALA A 37 5.76 9.07 -10.15
CA ALA A 37 7.15 9.47 -10.20
C ALA A 37 7.35 10.95 -9.85
N THR A 38 8.55 11.29 -9.43
CA THR A 38 8.98 12.69 -9.27
C THR A 38 9.91 13.05 -10.41
N GLU A 39 9.53 14.09 -11.15
CA GLU A 39 10.37 14.75 -12.14
C GLU A 39 11.11 15.93 -11.50
N VAL A 40 12.35 16.15 -11.92
CA VAL A 40 13.15 17.31 -11.54
C VAL A 40 13.51 18.09 -12.80
N ASP A 41 13.10 19.34 -12.86
CA ASP A 41 13.63 20.29 -13.84
C ASP A 41 15.03 20.72 -13.39
N PHE A 42 16.06 20.30 -14.13
CA PHE A 42 17.45 20.60 -13.77
C PHE A 42 17.87 22.06 -14.00
N GLU A 43 17.12 22.82 -14.80
CA GLU A 43 17.39 24.24 -15.04
C GLU A 43 16.81 25.10 -13.92
N SER A 44 15.60 24.81 -13.47
CA SER A 44 14.92 25.56 -12.41
C SER A 44 15.09 24.98 -11.01
N GLY A 45 15.45 23.69 -10.91
CA GLY A 45 15.45 22.91 -9.67
C GLY A 45 14.06 22.56 -9.15
N GLU A 46 13.00 22.82 -9.93
CA GLU A 46 11.63 22.52 -9.55
C GLU A 46 11.38 21.00 -9.54
N GLN A 47 10.69 20.51 -8.51
CA GLN A 47 10.24 19.12 -8.43
C GLN A 47 8.75 19.04 -8.68
N ARG A 48 8.32 18.05 -9.46
CA ARG A 48 6.92 17.80 -9.78
C ARG A 48 6.60 16.33 -9.59
N ASP A 49 5.58 16.06 -8.78
CA ASP A 49 5.02 14.71 -8.67
C ASP A 49 4.03 14.47 -9.81
N LEU A 50 4.17 13.31 -10.45
CA LEU A 50 3.39 12.87 -11.60
C LEU A 50 2.76 11.53 -11.28
N VAL A 51 1.48 11.38 -11.62
CA VAL A 51 0.88 10.06 -11.74
C VAL A 51 1.12 9.60 -13.17
N LEU A 52 1.86 8.52 -13.34
CA LEU A 52 2.23 8.00 -14.66
C LEU A 52 1.13 7.07 -15.19
N ALA A 53 0.65 6.16 -14.34
CA ALA A 53 -0.39 5.21 -14.70
C ALA A 53 -1.21 4.81 -13.48
N ARG A 54 -2.50 4.49 -13.70
CA ARG A 54 -3.36 3.86 -12.69
C ARG A 54 -4.15 2.70 -13.26
N ARG A 55 -4.46 1.72 -12.42
CA ARG A 55 -5.36 0.62 -12.73
C ARG A 55 -6.37 0.44 -11.60
N ARG A 56 -7.65 0.34 -11.94
CA ARG A 56 -8.77 0.15 -11.00
C ARG A 56 -9.82 -0.77 -11.59
N ASP A 57 -10.66 -1.37 -10.77
CA ASP A 57 -11.82 -2.14 -11.22
C ASP A 57 -13.01 -1.20 -11.37
N ALA A 58 -13.59 -1.18 -12.58
CA ALA A 58 -14.85 -0.51 -12.85
C ALA A 58 -15.96 -1.54 -13.04
N PRO A 59 -17.24 -1.13 -12.95
CA PRO A 59 -18.37 -2.04 -13.15
C PRO A 59 -18.35 -2.79 -14.50
N ASP A 60 -17.74 -2.19 -15.52
CA ASP A 60 -17.62 -2.75 -16.88
C ASP A 60 -16.30 -3.51 -17.11
N GLY A 61 -15.49 -3.72 -16.07
CA GLY A 61 -14.20 -4.39 -16.11
C GLY A 61 -13.04 -3.51 -15.62
N PRO A 62 -11.80 -4.04 -15.58
CA PRO A 62 -10.64 -3.29 -15.18
C PRO A 62 -10.36 -2.15 -16.16
N VAL A 63 -10.04 -0.97 -15.63
CA VAL A 63 -9.67 0.20 -16.40
C VAL A 63 -8.21 0.52 -16.11
N TYR A 64 -7.43 0.63 -17.18
CA TYR A 64 -6.08 1.14 -17.16
C TYR A 64 -6.06 2.55 -17.76
N GLU A 65 -5.45 3.50 -17.06
CA GLU A 65 -5.31 4.89 -17.49
C GLU A 65 -3.84 5.29 -17.43
N GLU A 66 -3.27 5.59 -18.61
CA GLU A 66 -2.01 6.29 -18.73
C GLU A 66 -2.27 7.80 -18.59
N LEU A 67 -1.62 8.42 -17.62
CA LEU A 67 -1.90 9.80 -17.21
C LEU A 67 -0.80 10.78 -17.64
N ALA A 68 0.42 10.27 -17.88
CA ALA A 68 1.53 11.04 -18.42
C ALA A 68 1.94 10.48 -19.79
N ASP A 69 2.03 11.33 -20.81
CA ASP A 69 2.58 10.94 -22.12
C ASP A 69 4.10 10.89 -22.02
N HIS A 70 4.65 9.70 -21.72
CA HIS A 70 6.08 9.50 -21.55
C HIS A 70 6.54 8.19 -22.19
N ARG A 71 7.60 8.26 -23.01
CA ARG A 71 8.16 7.10 -23.75
C ARG A 71 8.46 5.86 -22.89
N ALA A 72 8.75 6.07 -21.60
CA ALA A 72 9.02 4.96 -20.67
C ALA A 72 7.79 4.06 -20.49
N LEU A 73 6.58 4.61 -20.65
CA LEU A 73 5.32 3.92 -20.46
C LEU A 73 4.86 3.15 -21.71
N GLU A 74 5.54 3.27 -22.86
CA GLU A 74 5.19 2.57 -24.11
C GLU A 74 5.14 1.04 -23.98
N SER A 75 5.78 0.49 -22.94
CA SER A 75 5.76 -0.95 -22.64
C SER A 75 4.54 -1.42 -21.86
N LEU A 76 3.69 -0.49 -21.40
CA LEU A 76 2.45 -0.78 -20.69
C LEU A 76 1.33 -1.02 -21.70
N ASP A 77 0.51 -2.03 -21.42
CA ASP A 77 -0.62 -2.42 -22.25
C ASP A 77 -1.92 -2.20 -21.45
N ALA A 78 -2.86 -1.48 -22.06
CA ALA A 78 -4.13 -1.12 -21.44
C ALA A 78 -5.00 -2.33 -21.09
N ASP A 79 -4.84 -3.44 -21.81
CA ASP A 79 -5.59 -4.67 -21.55
C ASP A 79 -4.88 -5.58 -20.53
N SER A 80 -3.66 -5.22 -20.11
CA SER A 80 -2.81 -6.04 -19.25
C SER A 80 -2.71 -5.51 -17.81
N PRO A 81 -2.44 -6.38 -16.82
CA PRO A 81 -2.16 -5.95 -15.45
C PRO A 81 -1.04 -4.90 -15.41
N LEU A 82 -1.24 -3.85 -14.61
CA LEU A 82 -0.20 -2.83 -14.38
C LEU A 82 0.95 -3.50 -13.59
N VAL A 83 2.04 -3.78 -14.30
CA VAL A 83 3.22 -4.51 -13.82
C VAL A 83 4.48 -3.75 -14.23
N VAL A 84 5.35 -3.49 -13.26
CA VAL A 84 6.65 -2.86 -13.46
C VAL A 84 7.71 -3.94 -13.66
N ASN A 85 7.82 -4.39 -14.91
CA ASN A 85 8.87 -5.34 -15.32
C ASN A 85 10.26 -4.65 -15.35
N ASP A 86 11.33 -5.43 -15.54
CA ASP A 86 12.69 -4.88 -15.50
C ASP A 86 12.96 -3.83 -16.60
N THR A 87 12.41 -4.01 -17.80
CA THR A 87 12.54 -3.04 -18.89
C THR A 87 11.89 -1.71 -18.52
N LEU A 88 10.66 -1.75 -17.99
CA LEU A 88 9.95 -0.55 -17.55
C LEU A 88 10.66 0.10 -16.36
N GLN A 89 11.12 -0.68 -15.37
CA GLN A 89 11.86 -0.16 -14.23
C GLN A 89 13.08 0.63 -14.66
N THR A 90 13.92 0.07 -15.53
CA THR A 90 15.11 0.76 -16.03
C THR A 90 14.74 2.03 -16.79
N ALA A 91 13.72 1.99 -17.65
CA ALA A 91 13.28 3.17 -18.38
C ALA A 91 12.74 4.29 -17.46
N LEU A 92 12.07 3.93 -16.36
CA LEU A 92 11.59 4.89 -15.37
C LEU A 92 12.74 5.47 -14.53
N GLU A 93 13.71 4.66 -14.11
CA GLU A 93 14.88 5.11 -13.33
C GLU A 93 15.79 6.04 -14.13
N GLU A 94 15.85 5.86 -15.46
CA GLU A 94 16.57 6.77 -16.34
C GLU A 94 15.83 8.10 -16.57
N ALA A 95 14.49 8.09 -16.45
CA ALA A 95 13.64 9.23 -16.78
C ALA A 95 13.30 10.11 -15.57
N PHE A 96 13.16 9.50 -14.39
CA PHE A 96 12.62 10.16 -13.21
C PHE A 96 13.58 10.09 -12.03
N PHE A 97 13.48 11.07 -11.14
CA PHE A 97 14.32 11.14 -9.95
C PHE A 97 13.91 10.11 -8.90
N GLU A 98 12.62 9.89 -8.75
CA GLU A 98 12.03 8.94 -7.80
C GLU A 98 10.82 8.26 -8.44
N ILE A 99 10.62 6.99 -8.13
CA ILE A 99 9.45 6.20 -8.55
C ILE A 99 8.76 5.71 -7.28
N ARG A 100 7.44 5.88 -7.21
CA ARG A 100 6.63 5.39 -6.09
C ARG A 100 5.53 4.49 -6.63
N LEU A 101 5.37 3.35 -5.98
CA LEU A 101 4.32 2.38 -6.29
C LEU A 101 3.33 2.39 -5.14
N ARG A 102 2.07 2.62 -5.46
CA ARG A 102 1.00 2.69 -4.47
C ARG A 102 -0.11 1.71 -4.78
N ALA A 103 -0.75 1.23 -3.72
CA ALA A 103 -2.03 0.56 -3.82
C ALA A 103 -3.02 1.32 -2.93
N GLN A 104 -4.21 1.57 -3.45
CA GLN A 104 -5.33 2.02 -2.62
C GLN A 104 -6.03 0.79 -2.06
N VAL A 105 -6.13 0.74 -0.75
CA VAL A 105 -6.74 -0.38 -0.03
C VAL A 105 -7.87 0.14 0.84
N CYS A 106 -8.94 -0.65 0.99
CA CYS A 106 -10.12 -0.24 1.73
C CYS A 106 -10.60 -1.34 2.68
N ASP A 107 -10.98 -0.93 3.88
CA ASP A 107 -11.61 -1.80 4.88
C ASP A 107 -12.99 -2.23 4.37
N HIS A 108 -13.14 -3.52 4.05
CA HIS A 108 -14.43 -4.12 3.65
C HIS A 108 -15.21 -3.37 2.54
N ALA A 109 -14.53 -2.95 1.47
CA ALA A 109 -15.23 -2.48 0.28
C ALA A 109 -15.90 -3.65 -0.47
N PRO A 110 -17.22 -3.62 -0.74
CA PRO A 110 -17.83 -4.55 -1.68
C PRO A 110 -17.19 -4.32 -3.06
N VAL A 111 -16.66 -5.39 -3.67
CA VAL A 111 -16.13 -5.34 -5.04
C VAL A 111 -17.19 -4.73 -5.97
N GLY A 112 -16.89 -3.56 -6.54
CA GLY A 112 -17.79 -2.85 -7.47
C GLY A 112 -18.65 -1.73 -6.87
N ASP A 113 -18.45 -1.30 -5.61
CA ASP A 113 -19.05 -0.07 -5.07
C ASP A 113 -18.03 1.10 -5.07
N PRO A 114 -18.04 1.96 -6.11
CA PRO A 114 -17.14 3.11 -6.19
C PRO A 114 -17.46 4.22 -5.15
N GLY A 115 -18.52 4.05 -4.35
CA GLY A 115 -18.92 4.97 -3.27
C GLY A 115 -18.34 4.64 -1.90
N ALA A 116 -17.70 3.48 -1.73
CA ALA A 116 -17.09 3.05 -0.48
C ALA A 116 -15.68 3.66 -0.27
N ALA A 117 -15.55 4.98 -0.40
CA ALA A 117 -14.29 5.70 -0.14
C ALA A 117 -14.02 5.90 1.36
N GLU A 118 -15.00 5.67 2.22
CA GLU A 118 -14.81 5.71 3.68
C GLU A 118 -14.03 4.46 4.11
N GLY A 119 -12.86 4.67 4.72
CA GLY A 119 -11.95 3.57 5.13
C GLY A 119 -10.88 3.22 4.08
N CYS A 120 -10.82 3.92 2.96
CA CYS A 120 -9.75 3.75 1.98
C CYS A 120 -8.50 4.54 2.35
N HIS A 121 -7.33 3.96 2.13
CA HIS A 121 -6.04 4.61 2.30
C HIS A 121 -5.02 4.11 1.27
N ASP A 122 -4.08 4.97 0.91
CA ASP A 122 -2.97 4.60 0.02
C ASP A 122 -1.84 3.99 0.84
N VAL A 123 -1.33 2.85 0.35
CA VAL A 123 -0.14 2.20 0.90
C VAL A 123 0.98 2.24 -0.12
N SER A 124 2.18 2.56 0.34
CA SER A 124 3.39 2.42 -0.47
C SER A 124 3.79 0.96 -0.52
N VAL A 125 4.12 0.46 -1.71
CA VAL A 125 4.47 -0.94 -1.93
C VAL A 125 5.79 -1.06 -2.66
N ILE A 126 6.51 -2.14 -2.39
CA ILE A 126 7.73 -2.45 -3.15
C ILE A 126 7.37 -3.09 -4.49
N ARG A 127 8.30 -3.05 -5.46
CA ARG A 127 8.07 -3.53 -6.83
C ARG A 127 7.61 -4.99 -6.91
N SER A 128 8.17 -5.87 -6.08
CA SER A 128 7.75 -7.28 -6.04
C SER A 128 6.27 -7.41 -5.70
N ASP A 129 5.85 -6.73 -4.64
CA ASP A 129 4.50 -6.83 -4.10
C ASP A 129 3.52 -6.13 -5.02
N PHE A 130 3.89 -4.95 -5.54
CA PHE A 130 3.13 -4.27 -6.57
C PHE A 130 2.88 -5.18 -7.77
N ASN A 131 3.88 -5.92 -8.25
CA ASN A 131 3.70 -6.82 -9.40
C ASN A 131 2.88 -8.07 -9.07
N GLU A 132 2.87 -8.48 -7.79
CA GLU A 132 2.11 -9.64 -7.32
C GLU A 132 0.62 -9.32 -7.10
N ILE A 133 0.32 -8.17 -6.50
CA ILE A 133 -1.05 -7.76 -6.18
C ILE A 133 -1.80 -7.31 -7.43
N GLN A 134 -3.06 -7.69 -7.49
CA GLN A 134 -4.04 -7.26 -8.48
C GLN A 134 -5.13 -6.45 -7.81
N VAL A 135 -5.78 -5.60 -8.60
CA VAL A 135 -7.02 -4.97 -8.16
C VAL A 135 -8.06 -6.06 -7.94
N GLY A 136 -8.81 -5.96 -6.85
CA GLY A 136 -9.74 -6.98 -6.37
C GLY A 136 -9.12 -8.00 -5.41
N ASP A 137 -7.80 -8.01 -5.22
CA ASP A 137 -7.17 -8.89 -4.24
C ASP A 137 -7.51 -8.43 -2.80
N GLU A 138 -7.83 -9.39 -1.94
CA GLU A 138 -7.83 -9.23 -0.49
C GLU A 138 -6.41 -9.42 0.04
N ILE A 139 -5.89 -8.48 0.84
CA ILE A 139 -4.53 -8.52 1.39
C ILE A 139 -4.50 -8.16 2.88
N GLU A 140 -3.44 -8.55 3.57
CA GLU A 140 -3.22 -8.22 4.98
C GLU A 140 -2.23 -7.05 5.06
N VAL A 141 -2.68 -5.91 5.56
CA VAL A 141 -1.83 -4.72 5.76
C VAL A 141 -1.58 -4.51 7.25
N ARG A 142 -0.38 -4.08 7.65
CA ARG A 142 -0.14 -3.64 9.04
C ARG A 142 0.27 -2.18 9.09
N SER A 143 -0.38 -1.48 9.99
CA SER A 143 -0.02 -0.11 10.34
C SER A 143 1.19 -0.10 11.28
N SER A 144 2.19 0.71 10.97
CA SER A 144 3.33 1.01 11.85
C SER A 144 3.30 2.48 12.30
N ASP A 145 4.00 2.82 13.38
CA ASP A 145 4.06 4.21 13.89
C ASP A 145 4.71 5.19 12.88
N ASP A 146 5.46 4.68 11.89
CA ASP A 146 6.08 5.45 10.80
C ASP A 146 5.22 5.53 9.51
N GLY A 147 4.01 4.92 9.52
CA GLY A 147 3.10 4.85 8.38
C GLY A 147 2.54 3.45 8.12
N ILE A 148 1.64 3.33 7.15
CA ILE A 148 1.03 2.04 6.75
C ILE A 148 1.95 1.36 5.73
N GLY A 149 2.48 0.19 6.09
CA GLY A 149 3.39 -0.60 5.26
C GLY A 149 2.78 -1.98 4.97
N LEU A 150 2.83 -2.40 3.70
CA LEU A 150 2.32 -3.70 3.28
C LEU A 150 3.19 -4.84 3.85
N LEU A 151 2.58 -5.87 4.44
CA LEU A 151 3.31 -6.97 5.10
C LEU A 151 3.13 -8.34 4.45
N GLU A 152 1.93 -8.69 3.99
CA GLU A 152 1.67 -10.04 3.46
C GLU A 152 0.51 -10.04 2.46
N VAL A 153 0.76 -10.56 1.26
CA VAL A 153 -0.28 -10.72 0.22
C VAL A 153 -0.95 -12.08 0.40
N ARG A 154 -2.21 -12.10 0.87
CA ARG A 154 -3.01 -13.34 0.95
C ARG A 154 -3.93 -13.48 -0.27
N ARG A 155 -3.40 -14.02 -1.37
CA ARG A 155 -4.19 -14.26 -2.59
C ARG A 155 -5.35 -15.23 -2.32
N ARG A 156 -6.61 -14.75 -2.39
CA ARG A 156 -7.77 -15.63 -2.61
C ARG A 156 -8.04 -15.71 -4.11
N ARG A 157 -7.35 -16.62 -4.79
CA ARG A 157 -7.76 -17.05 -6.13
C ARG A 157 -9.03 -17.87 -5.96
N GLU A 158 -10.21 -17.28 -6.19
CA GLU A 158 -11.40 -18.10 -6.41
C GLU A 158 -11.18 -18.86 -7.72
N GLU A 159 -10.79 -20.13 -7.61
CA GLU A 159 -10.93 -21.10 -8.68
C GLU A 159 -12.42 -21.17 -9.03
N ARG A 160 -12.84 -20.52 -10.11
CA ARG A 160 -14.15 -20.69 -10.74
C ARG A 160 -13.99 -21.06 -12.21
#